data_AF-A0A3N4MIG9-F1
#
_entry.id   AF-A0A3N4MIG9-F1
#
_cell.length_a   1.000
_cell.length_b   1.000
_cell.length_c   1.000
_cell.angle_alpha   90.00
_cell.angle_beta   90.00
_cell.angle_gamma   90.00
#
_symmetry.space_group_name_H-M   'P 1'
#
loop_
_entity.id
_entity.type
_entity.pdbx_description
1 polymer ?
#
loop_
_entity_poly.entity_id
_entity_poly.type
_entity_poly.pdbx_seq_one_letter_code
_entity_poly.pdbx_strand_id
1 'polypeptide(L)'
;MWTSFINTFNGFAKLAGQYYKSWAGFIFSATLIFFLLGTAAGLLVMKILFFLPLEGLQEEYGMNFIWINYSLRVGAHIMMIGCGLIAAAFSRNEKAPSSFQEFTNQTPGAAWVSFFSLSAILTIPVMIEMYYNIRMTTVYMNSSLGLGEQQSARELYYWLMTFMNIFNALAVPLFAAITFIKAAGGQRIGPYARQIKILAIMGFLVQVIVIGLYYNLNILVVMPVSKITRLPYGDIPPGTIIAVITIALAGVWAWLICGAFYEETVEFELEENTKASTHQ
;
A
#
# COMPACT_ATOMS: atom_id res chain seq x y z
N MET A 1 -9.25 -22.99 2.37
CA MET A 1 -8.53 -21.72 2.65
C MET A 1 -7.11 -21.98 3.10
N TRP A 2 -6.90 -22.79 4.15
CA TRP A 2 -5.57 -23.08 4.70
C TRP A 2 -4.61 -23.78 3.73
N THR A 3 -5.06 -24.80 3.00
CA THR A 3 -4.24 -25.45 1.96
C THR A 3 -3.78 -24.48 0.88
N SER A 4 -4.65 -23.57 0.44
CA SER A 4 -4.30 -22.56 -0.58
C SER A 4 -3.33 -21.51 -0.06
N PHE A 5 -3.43 -21.14 1.22
CA PHE A 5 -2.45 -20.27 1.88
C PHE A 5 -1.07 -20.95 1.92
N ILE A 6 -1.03 -22.24 2.28
CA ILE A 6 0.20 -23.04 2.28
C ILE A 6 0.78 -23.13 0.86
N ASN A 7 -0.04 -23.41 -0.16
CA ASN A 7 0.42 -23.46 -1.55
C ASN A 7 0.95 -22.11 -2.03
N THR A 8 0.28 -21.00 -1.70
CA THR A 8 0.75 -19.64 -2.01
C THR A 8 2.11 -19.37 -1.37
N PHE A 9 2.29 -19.78 -0.12
CA PHE A 9 3.54 -19.61 0.61
C PHE A 9 4.65 -20.50 0.03
N ASN A 10 4.34 -21.74 -0.34
CA ASN A 10 5.28 -22.65 -1.00
C ASN A 10 5.69 -22.13 -2.38
N GLY A 11 4.75 -21.62 -3.16
CA GLY A 11 5.00 -20.96 -4.44
C GLY A 11 5.89 -19.73 -4.28
N PHE A 12 5.59 -18.88 -3.28
CA PHE A 12 6.45 -17.76 -2.88
C PHE A 12 7.88 -18.23 -2.54
N ALA A 13 8.02 -19.23 -1.66
CA ALA A 13 9.33 -19.72 -1.21
C ALA A 13 10.15 -20.29 -2.38
N LYS A 14 9.49 -21.01 -3.30
CA LYS A 14 10.10 -21.53 -4.54
C LYS A 14 10.59 -20.41 -5.45
N LEU A 15 9.75 -19.40 -5.71
CA LEU A 15 10.11 -18.25 -6.54
C LEU A 15 11.24 -17.41 -5.92
N ALA A 16 11.19 -17.19 -4.61
CA ALA A 16 12.24 -16.51 -3.89
C ALA A 16 13.57 -17.28 -3.99
N GLY A 17 13.57 -18.60 -3.78
CA GLY A 17 14.77 -19.43 -3.90
C GLY A 17 15.41 -19.40 -5.30
N GLN A 18 14.60 -19.29 -6.35
CA GLN A 18 15.07 -19.30 -7.74
C GLN A 18 15.58 -17.93 -8.22
N TYR A 19 14.92 -16.84 -7.85
CA TYR A 19 15.11 -15.54 -8.50
C TYR A 19 15.54 -14.40 -7.58
N TYR A 20 15.72 -14.65 -6.27
CA TYR A 20 16.03 -13.59 -5.30
C TYR A 20 17.25 -12.75 -5.68
N LYS A 21 18.37 -13.39 -6.05
CA LYS A 21 19.63 -12.66 -6.34
C LYS A 21 19.54 -11.78 -7.59
N SER A 22 18.81 -12.20 -8.62
CA SER A 22 18.72 -11.47 -9.89
C SER A 22 17.72 -10.32 -9.84
N TRP A 23 16.67 -10.43 -9.02
CA TRP A 23 15.59 -9.45 -8.98
C TRP A 23 15.66 -8.47 -7.81
N ALA A 24 16.35 -8.79 -6.71
CA ALA A 24 16.36 -7.96 -5.50
C ALA A 24 16.76 -6.50 -5.75
N GLY A 25 17.81 -6.27 -6.55
CA GLY A 25 18.28 -4.92 -6.88
C GLY A 25 17.26 -4.11 -7.67
N PHE A 26 16.65 -4.72 -8.70
CA PHE A 26 15.61 -4.07 -9.50
C PHE A 26 14.37 -3.76 -8.65
N ILE A 27 13.89 -4.74 -7.87
CA ILE A 27 12.71 -4.58 -7.01
C ILE A 27 12.91 -3.41 -6.05
N PHE A 28 14.05 -3.31 -5.38
CA PHE A 28 14.36 -2.19 -4.49
C PHE A 28 14.34 -0.83 -5.22
N SER A 29 14.96 -0.77 -6.41
CA SER A 29 15.00 0.47 -7.19
C SER A 29 13.60 0.90 -7.67
N ALA A 30 12.78 -0.04 -8.13
CA ALA A 30 11.43 0.22 -8.63
C ALA A 30 10.48 0.62 -7.49
N THR A 31 10.55 -0.04 -6.33
CA THR A 31 9.75 0.33 -5.15
C THR A 31 10.11 1.73 -4.65
N LEU A 32 11.41 2.08 -4.63
CA LEU A 32 11.86 3.43 -4.30
C LEU A 32 11.32 4.48 -5.28
N ILE A 33 11.37 4.22 -6.59
CA ILE A 33 10.82 5.13 -7.61
C ILE A 33 9.32 5.34 -7.39
N PHE A 34 8.54 4.26 -7.20
CA PHE A 34 7.11 4.38 -6.94
C PHE A 34 6.80 5.15 -5.65
N PHE A 35 7.60 4.93 -4.60
CA PHE A 35 7.47 5.64 -3.34
C PHE A 35 7.71 7.15 -3.50
N LEU A 36 8.77 7.52 -4.23
CA LEU A 36 9.10 8.92 -4.51
C LEU A 36 8.03 9.59 -5.38
N LEU A 37 7.57 8.92 -6.42
CA LEU A 37 6.47 9.40 -7.27
C LEU A 37 5.19 9.63 -6.46
N GLY A 38 4.83 8.67 -5.62
CA GLY A 38 3.63 8.78 -4.80
C GLY A 38 3.76 9.84 -3.71
N THR A 39 4.94 10.00 -3.10
CA THR A 39 5.19 11.07 -2.12
C THR A 39 5.11 12.45 -2.78
N ALA A 40 5.67 12.61 -3.99
CA ALA A 40 5.58 13.85 -4.75
C ALA A 40 4.13 14.16 -5.16
N ALA A 41 3.37 13.15 -5.60
CA ALA A 41 1.94 13.30 -5.90
C ALA A 41 1.14 13.68 -4.64
N GLY A 42 1.43 13.03 -3.51
CA GLY A 42 0.85 13.37 -2.21
C GLY A 42 1.09 14.84 -1.85
N LEU A 43 2.34 15.30 -1.91
CA LEU A 43 2.69 16.70 -1.63
C LEU A 43 1.99 17.68 -2.59
N LEU A 44 1.84 17.34 -3.86
CA LEU A 44 1.14 18.16 -4.83
C LEU A 44 -0.35 18.29 -4.51
N VAL A 45 -1.02 17.16 -4.20
CA VAL A 45 -2.44 17.18 -3.80
C VAL A 45 -2.62 17.94 -2.48
N MET A 46 -1.71 17.78 -1.52
CA MET A 46 -1.74 18.55 -0.28
C MET A 46 -1.56 20.06 -0.51
N LYS A 47 -0.70 20.46 -1.46
CA LYS A 47 -0.59 21.87 -1.88
C LYS A 47 -1.84 22.39 -2.57
N ILE A 48 -2.61 21.57 -3.26
CA ILE A 48 -3.90 21.99 -3.85
C ILE A 48 -4.93 22.20 -2.74
N LEU A 49 -4.96 21.33 -1.72
CA LEU A 49 -5.79 21.50 -0.53
C LEU A 49 -5.41 22.73 0.31
N PHE A 50 -4.20 23.26 0.14
CA PHE A 50 -3.75 24.52 0.74
C PHE A 50 -4.57 25.74 0.30
N PHE A 51 -5.23 25.66 -0.87
CA PHE A 51 -6.13 26.71 -1.35
C PHE A 51 -7.56 26.60 -0.80
N LEU A 52 -7.86 25.57 0.00
CA LEU A 52 -9.09 25.56 0.80
C LEU A 52 -8.92 26.55 1.97
N PRO A 53 -9.94 27.34 2.32
CA PRO A 53 -9.86 28.37 3.34
C PRO A 53 -9.78 27.71 4.73
N LEU A 54 -8.56 27.32 5.12
CA LEU A 54 -8.20 26.89 6.47
C LEU A 54 -7.47 28.04 7.17
N GLU A 55 -8.03 29.24 7.09
CA GLU A 55 -7.49 30.46 7.71
C GLU A 55 -7.29 30.25 9.21
N GLY A 56 -6.10 30.57 9.72
CA GLY A 56 -5.73 30.48 11.14
C GLY A 56 -4.93 29.24 11.57
N LEU A 57 -4.81 28.20 10.74
CA LEU A 57 -4.08 26.96 11.09
C LEU A 57 -2.63 26.91 10.59
N GLN A 58 -2.24 27.86 9.74
CA GLN A 58 -1.01 27.78 8.94
C GLN A 58 0.26 28.22 9.67
N GLU A 59 0.17 29.10 10.68
CA GLU A 59 1.34 29.73 11.30
C GLU A 59 1.74 29.14 12.68
N GLU A 60 0.84 28.47 13.40
CA GLU A 60 1.14 28.02 14.77
C GLU A 60 1.57 26.54 14.91
N TYR A 61 1.21 25.64 13.98
CA TYR A 61 1.24 24.18 14.26
C TYR A 61 1.87 23.33 13.18
N GLY A 62 3.17 23.47 12.90
CA GLY A 62 3.96 22.42 12.23
C GLY A 62 3.29 21.74 11.01
N MET A 63 2.49 22.46 10.23
CA MET A 63 1.59 21.89 9.20
C MET A 63 2.37 21.15 8.12
N ASN A 64 3.61 21.56 7.88
CA ASN A 64 4.57 20.86 7.02
C ASN A 64 4.79 19.41 7.47
N PHE A 65 4.87 19.14 8.77
CA PHE A 65 5.06 17.80 9.32
C PHE A 65 3.85 16.90 9.07
N ILE A 66 2.64 17.45 9.27
CA ILE A 66 1.38 16.75 9.00
C ILE A 66 1.33 16.35 7.51
N TRP A 67 1.62 17.28 6.61
CA TRP A 67 1.58 16.99 5.17
C TRP A 67 2.64 16.00 4.72
N ILE A 68 3.86 16.10 5.26
CA ILE A 68 4.93 15.13 4.96
C ILE A 68 4.47 13.74 5.39
N ASN A 69 3.92 13.58 6.59
CA ASN A 69 3.43 12.28 7.08
C ASN A 69 2.35 11.69 6.16
N TYR A 70 1.34 12.47 5.78
CA TYR A 70 0.29 12.00 4.88
C TYR A 70 0.78 11.75 3.44
N SER A 71 1.74 12.54 2.96
CA SER A 71 2.34 12.34 1.63
C SER A 71 3.17 11.06 1.58
N LEU A 72 3.93 10.75 2.63
CA LEU A 72 4.67 9.49 2.74
C LEU A 72 3.71 8.28 2.77
N ARG A 73 2.52 8.41 3.39
CA ARG A 73 1.48 7.37 3.35
C ARG A 73 0.91 7.16 1.93
N VAL A 74 0.67 8.25 1.20
CA VAL A 74 0.30 8.17 -0.23
C VAL A 74 1.41 7.48 -1.02
N GLY A 75 2.68 7.85 -0.80
CA GLY A 75 3.86 7.18 -1.35
C GLY A 75 3.86 5.67 -1.09
N ALA A 76 3.60 5.27 0.15
CA ALA A 76 3.52 3.88 0.55
C ALA A 76 2.39 3.11 -0.16
N HIS A 77 1.18 3.68 -0.27
CA HIS A 77 0.08 3.06 -0.98
C HIS A 77 0.38 2.87 -2.47
N ILE A 78 0.93 3.90 -3.12
CA ILE A 78 1.28 3.86 -4.56
C ILE A 78 2.36 2.82 -4.82
N MET A 79 3.39 2.76 -3.98
CA MET A 79 4.41 1.71 -4.03
C MET A 79 3.78 0.31 -3.91
N MET A 80 2.87 0.09 -2.96
CA MET A 80 2.24 -1.21 -2.75
C MET A 80 1.35 -1.64 -3.92
N ILE A 81 0.65 -0.71 -4.59
CA ILE A 81 -0.04 -1.01 -5.85
C ILE A 81 1.00 -1.32 -6.94
N GLY A 82 2.10 -0.58 -6.98
CA GLY A 82 3.20 -0.74 -7.95
C GLY A 82 3.84 -2.12 -7.90
N CYS A 83 3.80 -2.80 -6.74
CA CYS A 83 4.19 -4.20 -6.61
C CYS A 83 3.41 -5.13 -7.55
N GLY A 84 2.17 -4.79 -7.91
CA GLY A 84 1.40 -5.54 -8.91
C GLY A 84 2.04 -5.49 -10.30
N LEU A 85 2.55 -4.34 -10.73
CA LEU A 85 3.27 -4.21 -12.00
C LEU A 85 4.60 -4.96 -11.96
N ILE A 86 5.34 -4.85 -10.85
CA ILE A 86 6.62 -5.56 -10.64
C ILE A 86 6.38 -7.07 -10.68
N ALA A 87 5.37 -7.57 -9.98
CA ALA A 87 4.99 -8.98 -9.96
C ALA A 87 4.64 -9.49 -11.38
N ALA A 88 3.98 -8.68 -12.20
CA ALA A 88 3.62 -9.06 -13.57
C ALA A 88 4.80 -9.01 -14.54
N ALA A 89 5.79 -8.15 -14.30
CA ALA A 89 7.05 -8.21 -15.03
C ALA A 89 7.85 -9.46 -14.64
N PHE A 90 7.85 -9.79 -13.34
CA PHE A 90 8.48 -11.00 -12.82
C PHE A 90 7.86 -12.27 -13.39
N SER A 91 6.54 -12.34 -13.51
CA SER A 91 5.87 -13.53 -14.06
C SER A 91 6.11 -13.75 -15.56
N ARG A 92 6.53 -12.71 -16.30
CA ARG A 92 6.68 -12.75 -17.77
C ARG A 92 8.15 -12.87 -18.21
N ASN A 93 9.09 -12.56 -17.34
CA ASN A 93 10.50 -12.44 -17.68
C ASN A 93 11.37 -13.33 -16.78
N GLU A 94 12.26 -14.12 -17.37
CA GLU A 94 13.24 -14.91 -16.61
C GLU A 94 14.33 -14.03 -15.97
N LYS A 95 14.58 -12.85 -16.54
CA LYS A 95 15.59 -11.89 -16.10
C LYS A 95 14.94 -10.57 -15.70
N ALA A 96 15.48 -9.95 -14.66
CA ALA A 96 15.05 -8.63 -14.22
C ALA A 96 15.35 -7.58 -15.32
N PRO A 97 14.47 -6.58 -15.51
CA PRO A 97 14.77 -5.44 -16.36
C PRO A 97 16.05 -4.74 -15.90
N SER A 98 16.87 -4.31 -16.85
CA SER A 98 18.12 -3.60 -16.57
C SER A 98 17.88 -2.17 -16.06
N SER A 99 16.71 -1.60 -16.32
CA SER A 99 16.33 -0.25 -15.91
C SER A 99 14.81 -0.09 -15.73
N PHE A 100 14.40 0.98 -15.04
CA PHE A 100 12.97 1.33 -14.91
C PHE A 100 12.34 1.70 -16.27
N GLN A 101 13.10 2.31 -17.17
CA GLN A 101 12.66 2.63 -18.54
C GLN A 101 12.30 1.34 -19.31
N GLU A 102 13.16 0.33 -19.23
CA GLU A 102 12.92 -0.96 -19.86
C GLU A 102 11.66 -1.62 -19.28
N PHE A 103 11.50 -1.60 -17.96
CA PHE A 103 10.30 -2.07 -17.29
C PHE A 103 9.03 -1.34 -17.75
N THR A 104 9.08 -0.02 -17.91
CA THR A 104 7.97 0.77 -18.43
C THR A 104 7.59 0.36 -19.85
N ASN A 105 8.57 0.16 -20.73
CA ASN A 105 8.34 -0.27 -22.11
C ASN A 105 7.75 -1.69 -22.20
N GLN A 106 8.10 -2.58 -21.28
CA GLN A 106 7.57 -3.95 -21.21
C GLN A 106 6.18 -4.03 -20.54
N THR A 107 5.73 -2.96 -19.90
CA THR A 107 4.48 -2.93 -19.16
C THR A 107 3.35 -2.37 -20.04
N PRO A 108 2.24 -3.10 -20.23
CA PRO A 108 1.14 -2.63 -21.07
C PRO A 108 0.59 -1.27 -20.62
N GLY A 109 0.30 -0.38 -21.57
CA GLY A 109 -0.24 0.96 -21.27
C GLY A 109 -1.55 0.92 -20.45
N ALA A 110 -2.43 -0.04 -20.72
CA ALA A 110 -3.66 -0.24 -19.94
C ALA A 110 -3.40 -0.58 -18.46
N ALA A 111 -2.28 -1.23 -18.15
CA ALA A 111 -1.87 -1.51 -16.77
C ALA A 111 -1.37 -0.26 -16.06
N TRP A 112 -0.64 0.62 -16.77
CA TRP A 112 -0.25 1.93 -16.27
C TRP A 112 -1.47 2.81 -15.96
N VAL A 113 -2.43 2.87 -16.87
CA VAL A 113 -3.69 3.61 -16.65
C VAL A 113 -4.45 3.07 -15.43
N SER A 114 -4.51 1.75 -15.27
CA SER A 114 -5.14 1.13 -14.09
C SER A 114 -4.38 1.48 -12.81
N PHE A 115 -3.05 1.38 -12.83
CA PHE A 115 -2.17 1.75 -11.71
C PHE A 115 -2.39 3.20 -11.27
N PHE A 116 -2.36 4.16 -12.19
CA PHE A 116 -2.54 5.57 -11.85
C PHE A 116 -3.96 5.88 -11.37
N SER A 117 -4.98 5.31 -12.00
CA SER A 117 -6.38 5.49 -11.59
C SER A 117 -6.65 4.95 -10.18
N LEU A 118 -6.20 3.72 -9.90
CA LEU A 118 -6.36 3.08 -8.60
C LEU A 118 -5.53 3.77 -7.51
N SER A 119 -4.35 4.27 -7.86
CA SER A 119 -3.52 5.11 -7.00
C SER A 119 -4.24 6.40 -6.61
N ALA A 120 -4.86 7.10 -7.57
CA ALA A 120 -5.63 8.30 -7.30
C ALA A 120 -6.81 8.02 -6.35
N ILE A 121 -7.53 6.91 -6.54
CA ILE A 121 -8.63 6.51 -5.65
C ILE A 121 -8.14 6.30 -4.21
N LEU A 122 -6.97 5.66 -4.00
CA LEU A 122 -6.41 5.48 -2.65
C LEU A 122 -5.89 6.75 -2.00
N THR A 123 -5.66 7.82 -2.77
CA THR A 123 -5.32 9.11 -2.16
C THR A 123 -6.51 9.73 -1.42
N ILE A 124 -7.74 9.49 -1.90
CA ILE A 124 -8.96 10.13 -1.36
C ILE A 124 -9.17 9.81 0.14
N PRO A 125 -9.13 8.55 0.62
CA PRO A 125 -9.21 8.23 2.04
C PRO A 125 -8.16 8.96 2.89
N VAL A 126 -6.93 9.08 2.39
CA VAL A 126 -5.82 9.75 3.09
C VAL A 126 -6.09 11.26 3.18
N MET A 127 -6.69 11.86 2.15
CA MET A 127 -7.10 13.27 2.16
C MET A 127 -8.24 13.51 3.15
N ILE A 128 -9.24 12.62 3.20
CA ILE A 128 -10.34 12.70 4.17
C ILE A 128 -9.79 12.57 5.59
N GLU A 129 -8.90 11.60 5.82
CA GLU A 129 -8.20 11.40 7.09
C GLU A 129 -7.47 12.68 7.53
N MET A 130 -6.69 13.29 6.63
CA MET A 130 -5.98 14.53 6.94
C MET A 130 -6.94 15.67 7.28
N TYR A 131 -7.98 15.87 6.46
CA TYR A 131 -8.97 16.94 6.66
C TYR A 131 -9.65 16.83 8.04
N TYR A 132 -10.10 15.64 8.42
CA TYR A 132 -10.73 15.42 9.72
C TYR A 132 -9.74 15.52 10.88
N ASN A 133 -8.48 15.11 10.70
CA ASN A 133 -7.44 15.35 11.71
C ASN A 133 -7.25 16.84 11.99
N ILE A 134 -7.08 17.66 10.93
CA ILE A 134 -6.92 19.11 11.06
C ILE A 134 -8.16 19.73 11.74
N ARG A 135 -9.37 19.32 11.30
CA ARG A 135 -10.62 19.84 11.86
C ARG A 135 -10.80 19.48 13.34
N MET A 136 -10.50 18.25 13.75
CA MET A 136 -10.60 17.84 15.15
C MET A 136 -9.60 18.59 16.04
N THR A 137 -8.36 18.77 15.59
CA THR A 137 -7.38 19.59 16.31
C THR A 137 -7.89 21.02 16.51
N THR A 138 -8.55 21.59 15.51
CA THR A 138 -9.16 22.93 15.59
C THR A 138 -10.31 23.00 16.59
N VAL A 139 -11.21 22.01 16.57
CA VAL A 139 -12.36 21.92 17.49
C VAL A 139 -11.92 21.81 18.95
N TYR A 140 -10.86 21.05 19.23
CA TYR A 140 -10.34 20.90 20.60
C TYR A 140 -9.57 22.12 21.10
N MET A 141 -8.98 22.92 20.19
CA MET A 141 -8.27 24.14 20.55
C MET A 141 -9.21 25.33 20.78
N ASN A 142 -10.31 25.42 20.03
CA ASN A 142 -11.33 26.47 20.18
C ASN A 142 -12.45 26.03 21.13
N SER A 143 -12.10 25.75 22.39
CA SER A 143 -12.95 25.12 23.41
C SER A 143 -14.11 25.99 23.93
N SER A 144 -15.02 26.39 23.04
CA SER A 144 -16.35 26.94 23.39
C SER A 144 -17.50 25.96 23.09
N LEU A 145 -17.22 24.79 22.52
CA LEU A 145 -18.22 23.75 22.23
C LEU A 145 -18.50 22.90 23.48
N GLY A 146 -19.77 22.56 23.72
CA GLY A 146 -20.20 21.79 24.90
C GLY A 146 -19.61 20.38 24.95
N LEU A 147 -19.45 19.81 26.16
CA LEU A 147 -18.88 18.48 26.40
C LEU A 147 -19.51 17.36 25.55
N GLY A 148 -20.81 17.43 25.25
CA GLY A 148 -21.51 16.45 24.42
C GLY A 148 -21.21 16.54 22.91
N GLU A 149 -20.99 17.76 22.39
CA GLU A 149 -20.62 17.97 20.98
C GLU A 149 -19.16 17.60 20.71
N GLN A 150 -18.28 17.80 21.70
CA GLN A 150 -16.90 17.33 21.64
C GLN A 150 -16.79 15.80 21.66
N GLN A 151 -17.70 15.12 22.37
CA GLN A 151 -17.70 13.66 22.47
C GLN A 151 -18.24 12.99 21.21
N SER A 152 -19.35 13.49 20.64
CA SER A 152 -19.91 12.95 19.40
C SER A 152 -18.99 13.16 18.18
N ALA A 153 -18.33 14.32 18.09
CA ALA A 153 -17.32 14.58 17.07
C ALA A 153 -16.10 13.64 17.20
N ARG A 154 -15.71 13.31 18.44
CA ARG A 154 -14.61 12.37 18.73
C ARG A 154 -14.92 10.95 18.29
N GLU A 155 -16.12 10.48 18.61
CA GLU A 155 -16.59 9.14 18.26
C GLU A 155 -16.73 8.98 16.74
N LEU A 156 -17.30 9.99 16.07
CA LEU A 156 -17.37 10.03 14.61
C LEU A 156 -15.97 10.01 13.98
N TYR A 157 -15.03 10.80 14.52
CA TYR A 157 -13.64 10.80 14.08
C TYR A 157 -13.01 9.40 14.22
N TYR A 158 -13.04 8.77 15.39
CA TYR A 158 -12.44 7.44 15.57
C TYR A 158 -13.11 6.37 14.71
N TRP A 159 -14.43 6.44 14.52
CA TRP A 159 -15.13 5.54 13.62
C TRP A 159 -14.67 5.70 12.18
N LEU A 160 -14.58 6.95 11.69
CA LEU A 160 -14.13 7.26 10.34
C LEU A 160 -12.68 6.80 10.12
N MET A 161 -11.80 7.06 11.08
CA MET A 161 -10.40 6.62 11.06
C MET A 161 -10.29 5.10 10.98
N THR A 162 -11.09 4.39 11.78
CA THR A 162 -11.12 2.92 11.79
C THR A 162 -11.62 2.37 10.45
N PHE A 163 -12.70 2.94 9.91
CA PHE A 163 -13.23 2.58 8.61
C PHE A 163 -12.21 2.80 7.49
N MET A 164 -11.54 3.97 7.46
CA MET A 164 -10.53 4.28 6.44
C MET A 164 -9.31 3.36 6.54
N ASN A 165 -8.88 3.00 7.75
CA ASN A 165 -7.79 2.05 7.95
C ASN A 165 -8.15 0.64 7.44
N ILE A 166 -9.36 0.16 7.73
CA ILE A 166 -9.86 -1.13 7.22
C ILE A 166 -9.99 -1.09 5.69
N PHE A 167 -10.57 -0.02 5.15
CA PHE A 167 -10.70 0.17 3.72
C PHE A 167 -9.34 0.14 3.03
N ASN A 168 -8.36 0.92 3.50
CA ASN A 168 -7.02 0.95 2.93
C ASN A 168 -6.32 -0.41 3.02
N ALA A 169 -6.46 -1.11 4.15
CA ALA A 169 -5.88 -2.45 4.34
C ALA A 169 -6.44 -3.51 3.36
N LEU A 170 -7.67 -3.33 2.87
CA LEU A 170 -8.30 -4.20 1.88
C LEU A 170 -8.12 -3.71 0.43
N ALA A 171 -8.18 -2.40 0.21
CA ALA A 171 -8.14 -1.79 -1.11
C ALA A 171 -6.74 -1.84 -1.73
N VAL A 172 -5.68 -1.59 -0.94
CA VAL A 172 -4.28 -1.70 -1.40
C VAL A 172 -3.96 -3.06 -2.03
N PRO A 173 -4.17 -4.21 -1.35
CA PRO A 173 -3.87 -5.51 -1.92
C PRO A 173 -4.78 -5.85 -3.11
N LEU A 174 -6.06 -5.46 -3.06
CA LEU A 174 -6.99 -5.65 -4.17
C LEU A 174 -6.53 -4.89 -5.43
N PHE A 175 -6.11 -3.64 -5.27
CA PHE A 175 -5.66 -2.81 -6.39
C PHE A 175 -4.34 -3.31 -6.96
N ALA A 176 -3.40 -3.75 -6.10
CA ALA A 176 -2.18 -4.41 -6.55
C ALA A 176 -2.48 -5.66 -7.39
N ALA A 177 -3.46 -6.49 -6.99
CA ALA A 177 -3.89 -7.66 -7.75
C ALA A 177 -4.51 -7.30 -9.11
N ILE A 178 -5.39 -6.29 -9.14
CA ILE A 178 -6.00 -5.82 -10.39
C ILE A 178 -4.92 -5.31 -11.35
N THR A 179 -3.97 -4.53 -10.84
CA THR A 179 -2.84 -4.01 -11.60
C THR A 179 -1.95 -5.13 -12.12
N PHE A 180 -1.67 -6.16 -11.32
CA PHE A 180 -0.97 -7.37 -11.77
C PHE A 180 -1.69 -8.06 -12.93
N ILE A 181 -3.00 -8.35 -12.79
CA ILE A 181 -3.78 -9.03 -13.85
C ILE A 181 -3.73 -8.22 -15.15
N LYS A 182 -3.89 -6.91 -15.07
CA LYS A 182 -3.83 -6.02 -16.24
C LYS A 182 -2.43 -6.01 -16.88
N ALA A 183 -1.38 -6.03 -16.07
CA ALA A 183 0.00 -6.03 -16.57
C ALA A 183 0.43 -7.40 -17.13
N ALA A 184 -0.08 -8.49 -16.59
CA ALA A 184 0.19 -9.86 -17.04
C ALA A 184 -0.56 -10.22 -18.35
N GLY A 185 -1.36 -9.30 -18.91
CA GLY A 185 -2.11 -9.52 -20.17
C GLY A 185 -3.55 -9.98 -19.98
N GLY A 186 -4.08 -9.91 -18.75
CA GLY A 186 -5.35 -10.53 -18.37
C GLY A 186 -6.58 -9.99 -19.11
N GLN A 187 -7.23 -10.88 -19.86
CA GLN A 187 -8.56 -10.66 -20.41
C GLN A 187 -9.70 -11.14 -19.48
N ARG A 188 -9.44 -11.84 -18.37
CA ARG A 188 -10.50 -12.34 -17.47
C ARG A 188 -10.10 -12.32 -15.99
N ILE A 189 -10.83 -11.56 -15.16
CA ILE A 189 -10.68 -11.50 -13.70
C ILE A 189 -11.38 -12.70 -13.01
N GLY A 190 -12.43 -13.24 -13.65
CA GLY A 190 -13.28 -14.32 -13.11
C GLY A 190 -12.53 -15.53 -12.52
N PRO A 191 -11.61 -16.19 -13.26
CA PRO A 191 -10.91 -17.36 -12.72
C PRO A 191 -10.01 -17.03 -11.52
N TYR A 192 -9.53 -15.79 -11.40
CA TYR A 192 -8.63 -15.38 -10.32
C TYR A 192 -9.34 -14.84 -9.07
N ALA A 193 -10.67 -14.91 -9.02
CA ALA A 193 -11.45 -14.35 -7.92
C ALA A 193 -11.07 -14.96 -6.55
N ARG A 194 -10.62 -16.20 -6.53
CA ARG A 194 -10.18 -16.90 -5.31
C ARG A 194 -8.83 -16.38 -4.80
N GLN A 195 -7.87 -16.17 -5.70
CA GLN A 195 -6.51 -15.69 -5.40
C GLN A 195 -6.56 -14.23 -4.96
N ILE A 196 -7.41 -13.42 -5.61
CA ILE A 196 -7.69 -12.04 -5.18
C ILE A 196 -8.21 -12.01 -3.73
N LYS A 197 -9.13 -12.90 -3.35
CA LYS A 197 -9.63 -12.99 -1.97
C LYS A 197 -8.53 -13.38 -0.98
N ILE A 198 -7.72 -14.39 -1.30
CA ILE A 198 -6.62 -14.83 -0.44
C ILE A 198 -5.60 -13.70 -0.26
N LEU A 199 -5.22 -13.04 -1.35
CA LEU A 199 -4.30 -11.91 -1.31
C LEU A 199 -4.87 -10.73 -0.52
N ALA A 200 -6.16 -10.43 -0.65
CA ALA A 200 -6.82 -9.40 0.16
C ALA A 200 -6.78 -9.74 1.67
N ILE A 201 -7.03 -10.99 2.03
CA ILE A 201 -6.94 -11.46 3.43
C ILE A 201 -5.49 -11.39 3.93
N MET A 202 -4.51 -11.85 3.15
CA MET A 202 -3.09 -11.78 3.51
C MET A 202 -2.62 -10.33 3.64
N GLY A 203 -3.04 -9.46 2.73
CA GLY A 203 -2.70 -8.04 2.74
C GLY A 203 -3.29 -7.33 3.95
N PHE A 204 -4.54 -7.65 4.29
CA PHE A 204 -5.16 -7.20 5.53
C PHE A 204 -4.37 -7.66 6.76
N LEU A 205 -4.00 -8.94 6.85
CA LEU A 205 -3.22 -9.48 7.97
C LEU A 205 -1.84 -8.84 8.08
N VAL A 206 -1.12 -8.71 6.96
CA VAL A 206 0.17 -8.01 6.91
C VAL A 206 0.00 -6.57 7.38
N GLN A 207 -1.05 -5.88 6.93
CA GLN A 207 -1.26 -4.50 7.30
C GLN A 207 -1.69 -4.34 8.77
N VAL A 208 -2.46 -5.28 9.32
CA VAL A 208 -2.73 -5.36 10.76
C VAL A 208 -1.43 -5.58 11.55
N ILE A 209 -0.54 -6.45 11.07
CA ILE A 209 0.78 -6.67 11.70
C ILE A 209 1.63 -5.40 11.61
N VAL A 210 1.67 -4.72 10.47
CA VAL A 210 2.43 -3.47 10.28
C VAL A 210 1.88 -2.37 11.18
N ILE A 211 0.56 -2.21 11.27
CA ILE A 211 -0.09 -1.24 12.16
C ILE A 211 0.16 -1.62 13.63
N GLY A 212 0.07 -2.90 13.99
CA GLY A 212 0.34 -3.38 15.34
C GLY A 212 1.80 -3.20 15.75
N LEU A 213 2.75 -3.50 14.85
CA LEU A 213 4.17 -3.23 15.04
C LEU A 213 4.45 -1.73 15.11
N TYR A 214 3.76 -0.91 14.32
CA TYR A 214 3.85 0.54 14.39
C TYR A 214 3.44 1.09 15.76
N TYR A 215 2.32 0.63 16.31
CA TYR A 215 1.87 1.03 17.65
C TYR A 215 2.89 0.58 18.72
N ASN A 216 3.38 -0.65 18.64
CA ASN A 216 4.37 -1.17 19.58
C ASN A 216 5.73 -0.47 19.46
N LEU A 217 6.23 -0.19 18.24
CA LEU A 217 7.49 0.51 18.01
C LEU A 217 7.40 1.99 18.42
N ASN A 218 6.26 2.65 18.23
CA ASN A 218 6.04 4.00 18.78
C ASN A 218 6.15 3.99 20.30
N ILE A 219 5.52 3.02 20.96
CA ILE A 219 5.51 2.92 22.43
C ILE A 219 6.88 2.49 22.97
N LEU A 220 7.59 1.58 22.29
CA LEU A 220 8.83 0.98 22.78
C LEU A 220 10.10 1.73 22.36
N VAL A 221 10.08 2.45 21.23
CA VAL A 221 11.28 3.13 20.69
C VAL A 221 11.12 4.64 20.73
N VAL A 222 10.03 5.17 20.18
CA VAL A 222 9.85 6.63 20.10
C VAL A 222 9.59 7.21 21.49
N MET A 223 8.81 6.52 22.32
CA MET A 223 8.47 7.00 23.68
C MET A 223 9.68 7.07 24.63
N PRO A 224 10.56 6.05 24.69
CA PRO A 224 11.76 6.12 25.53
C PRO A 224 12.83 7.04 24.95
N VAL A 225 13.01 7.06 23.62
CA VAL A 225 13.99 7.96 22.97
C VAL A 225 13.59 9.41 23.20
N SER A 226 12.32 9.80 23.00
CA SER A 226 11.84 11.15 23.31
C SER A 226 12.05 11.53 24.78
N LYS A 227 11.84 10.58 25.72
CA LYS A 227 12.13 10.80 27.15
C LYS A 227 13.63 11.01 27.43
N ILE A 228 14.51 10.31 26.73
CA ILE A 228 15.98 10.38 26.92
C ILE A 228 16.56 11.63 26.25
N THR A 229 16.14 11.93 25.02
CA THR A 229 16.69 13.05 24.23
C THR A 229 16.04 14.38 24.56
N ARG A 230 14.95 14.39 25.34
CA ARG A 230 14.08 15.55 25.59
C ARG A 230 13.56 16.20 24.31
N LEU A 231 13.64 15.50 23.17
CA LEU A 231 13.02 15.94 21.94
C LEU A 231 11.50 15.88 22.12
N PRO A 232 10.76 16.95 21.81
CA PRO A 232 9.31 16.95 21.87
C PRO A 232 8.76 15.78 21.06
N TYR A 233 7.72 15.15 21.61
CA TYR A 233 7.03 14.00 21.03
C TYR A 233 6.44 14.40 19.67
N GLY A 234 7.25 14.28 18.60
CA GLY A 234 6.92 14.88 17.31
C GLY A 234 8.07 14.89 16.29
N ASP A 235 9.34 14.82 16.72
CA ASP A 235 10.47 15.04 15.78
C ASP A 235 10.83 13.84 14.89
N ILE A 236 10.34 12.63 15.19
CA ILE A 236 10.45 11.48 14.28
C ILE A 236 9.05 11.23 13.71
N PRO A 237 8.80 11.50 12.41
CA PRO A 237 7.50 11.28 11.82
C PRO A 237 7.15 9.79 11.96
N PRO A 238 6.05 9.44 12.64
CA PRO A 238 5.63 8.05 12.74
C PRO A 238 5.44 7.43 11.34
N GLY A 239 5.12 8.25 10.33
CA GLY A 239 5.06 7.87 8.91
C GLY A 239 6.40 7.50 8.27
N THR A 240 7.54 7.95 8.78
CA THR A 240 8.88 7.59 8.23
C THR A 240 9.25 6.16 8.59
N ILE A 241 8.98 5.74 9.83
CA ILE A 241 9.20 4.35 10.26
C ILE A 241 8.28 3.41 9.46
N ILE A 242 7.02 3.81 9.28
CA ILE A 242 6.06 3.10 8.42
C ILE A 242 6.64 3.00 7.01
N ALA A 243 7.07 4.11 6.40
CA ALA A 243 7.60 4.12 5.04
C ALA A 243 8.80 3.16 4.87
N VAL A 244 9.74 3.13 5.82
CA VAL A 244 10.89 2.21 5.78
C VAL A 244 10.45 0.75 5.86
N ILE A 245 9.55 0.43 6.79
CA ILE A 245 9.00 -0.94 6.93
C ILE A 245 8.21 -1.32 5.68
N THR A 246 7.40 -0.42 5.14
CA THR A 246 6.61 -0.66 3.93
C THR A 246 7.53 -0.86 2.71
N ILE A 247 8.62 -0.10 2.56
CA ILE A 247 9.60 -0.28 1.47
C ILE A 247 10.23 -1.67 1.55
N ALA A 248 10.60 -2.12 2.76
CA ALA A 248 11.15 -3.46 2.97
C ALA A 248 10.13 -4.58 2.65
N LEU A 249 8.85 -4.36 2.97
CA LEU A 249 7.78 -5.34 2.74
C LEU A 249 7.24 -5.34 1.31
N ALA A 250 7.41 -4.27 0.53
CA ALA A 250 6.92 -4.15 -0.84
C ALA A 250 7.49 -5.24 -1.77
N GLY A 251 8.77 -5.59 -1.62
CA GLY A 251 9.37 -6.68 -2.41
C GLY A 251 8.79 -8.04 -2.08
N VAL A 252 8.58 -8.32 -0.79
CA VAL A 252 7.89 -9.54 -0.31
C VAL A 252 6.47 -9.59 -0.87
N TRP A 253 5.79 -8.46 -0.89
CA TRP A 253 4.44 -8.33 -1.41
C TRP A 253 4.36 -8.65 -2.92
N ALA A 254 5.30 -8.14 -3.73
CA ALA A 254 5.35 -8.46 -5.17
C ALA A 254 5.53 -9.97 -5.41
N TRP A 255 6.39 -10.64 -4.63
CA TRP A 255 6.56 -12.08 -4.74
C TRP A 255 5.34 -12.87 -4.26
N LEU A 256 4.65 -12.42 -3.21
CA LEU A 256 3.40 -13.04 -2.75
C LEU A 256 2.30 -12.94 -3.81
N ILE A 257 2.17 -11.79 -4.49
CA ILE A 257 1.25 -11.63 -5.62
C ILE A 257 1.61 -12.63 -6.70
N CYS A 258 2.86 -12.68 -7.15
CA CYS A 258 3.24 -13.62 -8.21
C CYS A 258 3.01 -15.08 -7.81
N GLY A 259 3.38 -15.48 -6.59
CA GLY A 259 3.20 -16.84 -6.09
C GLY A 259 1.72 -17.26 -6.01
N ALA A 260 0.85 -16.36 -5.56
CA ALA A 260 -0.59 -16.62 -5.46
C ALA A 260 -1.23 -16.88 -6.83
N PHE A 261 -0.73 -16.25 -7.89
CA PHE A 261 -1.30 -16.37 -9.24
C PHE A 261 -0.60 -17.40 -10.13
N TYR A 262 0.66 -17.76 -9.82
CA TYR A 262 1.44 -18.78 -10.53
C TYR A 262 0.90 -20.21 -10.32
N GLU A 263 0.59 -20.58 -9.07
CA GLU A 263 0.08 -21.94 -8.77
C GLU A 263 -1.26 -22.22 -9.48
N GLU A 264 -2.16 -21.24 -9.55
CA GLU A 264 -3.45 -21.41 -10.22
C GLU A 264 -3.30 -21.50 -11.74
N THR A 265 -2.30 -20.83 -12.34
CA THR A 265 -2.07 -20.94 -13.79
C THR A 265 -1.64 -22.35 -14.15
N VAL A 266 -0.77 -22.97 -13.34
CA VAL A 266 -0.34 -24.36 -13.53
C VAL A 266 -1.51 -25.33 -13.34
N GLU A 267 -2.34 -25.16 -12.30
CA GLU A 267 -3.51 -26.02 -12.08
C GLU A 267 -4.53 -25.91 -13.24
N PHE A 268 -4.78 -24.70 -13.74
CA PHE A 268 -5.72 -24.47 -14.84
C PHE A 268 -5.24 -25.06 -16.18
N GLU A 269 -3.96 -24.88 -16.53
CA GLU A 269 -3.37 -25.47 -17.73
C GLU A 269 -3.41 -27.00 -17.71
N LEU A 270 -3.19 -27.61 -16.54
CA LEU A 270 -3.32 -29.05 -16.34
C LEU A 270 -4.77 -29.52 -16.54
N GLU A 271 -5.75 -28.79 -16.01
CA GLU A 271 -7.17 -29.13 -16.21
C GLU A 271 -7.62 -29.00 -17.67
N GLU A 272 -7.22 -27.94 -18.38
CA GLU A 272 -7.57 -27.77 -19.80
C GLU A 272 -6.96 -28.87 -20.68
N ASN A 273 -5.69 -29.19 -20.47
CA ASN A 273 -5.01 -30.25 -21.23
C ASN A 273 -5.63 -31.63 -20.96
N THR A 274 -6.03 -31.90 -19.70
CA THR A 274 -6.70 -33.16 -19.35
C THR A 274 -8.07 -33.27 -20.05
N LYS A 275 -8.86 -32.20 -20.05
CA LYS A 275 -10.16 -32.15 -20.76
C LYS A 275 -10.01 -32.30 -22.27
N ALA A 276 -8.99 -31.69 -22.86
CA ALA A 276 -8.69 -31.82 -24.28
C ALA A 276 -8.31 -33.26 -24.68
N SER A 277 -7.58 -33.97 -23.81
CA SER A 277 -7.16 -35.36 -24.06
C SER A 277 -8.29 -36.40 -23.94
N THR A 278 -9.33 -36.14 -23.15
CA THR A 278 -10.49 -37.04 -22.99
C THR A 278 -11.50 -36.98 -24.14
N HIS A 279 -11.31 -36.06 -25.09
CA HIS A 279 -12.16 -35.91 -26.28
C HIS A 279 -11.50 -36.39 -27.59
N GLN A 280 -10.34 -37.06 -27.50
CA GLN A 280 -9.67 -37.79 -28.59
C GLN A 280 -9.88 -39.29 -28.42
#